data_AF-A0A967N8Y5-F1
#
_entry.id   AF-A0A967N8Y5-F1
#
_cell.length_a   1.000
_cell.length_b   1.000
_cell.length_c   1.000
_cell.angle_alpha   90.00
_cell.angle_beta   90.00
_cell.angle_gamma   90.00
#
_symmetry.space_group_name_H-M   'P 1'
#
loop_
_entity.id
_entity.type
_entity.pdbx_description
1 polymer ?
#
loop_
_entity_poly.entity_id
_entity_poly.type
_entity_poly.pdbx_seq_one_letter_code
_entity_poly.pdbx_strand_id
1 'polypeptide(L)' 'LASLPGFTLPGDISASSRYWERDIVSPEFEVHDGKMAVPTGPGIGVEVDVERIEA' A
#
# COMPACT_ATOMS: atom_id res chain seq x y z
N LEU A 1 -0.77 8.27 -6.72
CA LEU A 1 0.23 9.01 -7.52
C LEU A 1 0.77 8.17 -8.68
N ALA A 2 1.39 7.01 -8.41
CA ALA A 2 2.02 6.16 -9.43
C ALA A 2 1.05 5.61 -10.52
N SER A 3 -0.27 5.78 -10.35
CA SER A 3 -1.28 5.42 -11.35
C SER A 3 -1.47 6.48 -12.45
N LEU A 4 -0.81 7.63 -12.39
CA LEU A 4 -0.92 8.67 -13.40
C LEU A 4 -0.20 8.28 -14.72
N PRO A 5 -0.65 8.78 -15.89
CA PRO A 5 -0.10 8.37 -17.19
C PRO A 5 1.42 8.61 -17.40
N GLY A 6 2.04 9.49 -16.63
CA GLY A 6 3.47 9.79 -16.72
C GLY A 6 4.39 8.75 -16.06
N PHE A 7 3.85 7.81 -15.28
CA PHE A 7 4.63 6.76 -14.63
C PHE A 7 4.69 5.52 -15.52
N THR A 8 5.71 5.46 -16.37
CA THR A 8 5.87 4.40 -17.39
C THR A 8 6.94 3.35 -17.06
N LEU A 9 7.68 3.55 -15.98
CA LEU A 9 8.65 2.58 -15.44
C LEU A 9 8.16 2.04 -14.09
N PRO A 10 8.48 0.78 -13.73
CA PRO A 10 8.21 0.26 -12.40
C PRO A 10 8.85 1.13 -11.31
N GLY A 11 8.07 1.49 -10.30
CA GLY A 11 8.57 2.17 -9.10
C GLY A 11 9.03 1.17 -8.03
N ASP A 12 9.76 1.66 -7.03
CA ASP A 12 10.10 0.87 -5.84
C ASP A 12 8.92 0.86 -4.85
N ILE A 13 7.83 0.19 -5.25
CA ILE A 13 6.61 0.05 -4.46
C ILE A 13 6.39 -1.44 -4.24
N SER A 14 6.94 -1.95 -3.14
CA SER A 14 6.86 -3.36 -2.75
C SER A 14 5.69 -3.61 -1.79
N ALA A 15 5.34 -4.89 -1.61
CA ALA A 15 4.35 -5.27 -0.60
C ALA A 15 4.80 -4.87 0.82
N SER A 16 3.85 -4.51 1.68
CA SER A 16 4.10 -4.14 3.09
C SER A 16 4.90 -5.21 3.83
N SER A 17 4.55 -6.49 3.60
CA SER A 17 5.19 -7.66 4.21
C SER A 17 6.68 -7.84 3.89
N ARG A 18 7.21 -7.10 2.91
CA ARG A 18 8.67 -7.04 2.67
C ARG A 18 9.43 -6.31 3.78
N TYR A 19 8.78 -5.36 4.45
CA TYR A 19 9.42 -4.47 5.42
C TYR A 19 8.90 -4.67 6.84
N TRP A 20 7.61 -4.99 6.98
CA TRP A 20 6.94 -5.09 8.27
C TRP A 20 6.34 -6.47 8.43
N GLU A 21 6.45 -7.05 9.64
CA GLU A 21 5.72 -8.28 9.96
C GLU A 21 4.19 -8.05 9.94
N ARG A 22 3.76 -6.83 10.27
CA ARG A 22 2.40 -6.33 10.10
C ARG A 22 2.44 -4.80 9.94
N ASP A 23 1.67 -4.25 9.02
CA ASP A 23 1.62 -2.81 8.75
C ASP A 23 0.70 -2.08 9.74
N ILE A 24 0.77 -0.75 9.79
CA ILE A 24 -0.10 0.13 10.60
C ILE A 24 -1.36 0.58 9.85
N VAL A 25 -1.61 0.03 8.66
CA VAL A 25 -2.78 0.34 7.84
C VAL A 25 -3.55 -0.91 7.46
N SER A 26 -4.86 -0.77 7.25
CA SER A 26 -5.75 -1.81 6.76
C SER A 26 -6.56 -1.33 5.56
N PRO A 27 -6.61 -2.09 4.44
CA PRO A 27 -5.84 -3.32 4.18
C PRO A 27 -4.34 -3.03 4.00
N GLU A 28 -3.50 -4.04 4.25
CA GLU A 28 -2.07 -3.96 3.90
C GLU A 28 -1.85 -3.98 2.38
N PHE A 29 -0.73 -3.42 1.93
CA PHE A 29 -0.41 -3.38 0.51
C PHE A 29 0.21 -4.69 0.05
N GLU A 30 -0.44 -5.33 -0.92
CA GLU A 30 0.02 -6.56 -1.54
C GLU A 30 0.49 -6.34 -2.99
N VAL A 31 1.42 -7.19 -3.44
CA VAL A 31 1.90 -7.21 -4.82
C VAL A 31 1.64 -8.58 -5.42
N HIS A 32 0.88 -8.61 -6.52
CA HIS A 32 0.55 -9.82 -7.29
C HIS A 32 1.10 -9.66 -8.71
N ASP A 33 1.93 -10.60 -9.16
CA ASP A 33 2.58 -10.58 -10.47
C ASP A 33 3.29 -9.25 -10.81
N GLY A 34 3.97 -8.67 -9.82
CA GLY A 34 4.69 -7.40 -9.96
C GLY A 34 3.79 -6.16 -10.04
N LYS A 35 2.50 -6.29 -9.70
CA LYS A 35 1.52 -5.20 -9.71
C LYS A 35 0.88 -5.02 -8.33
N MET A 36 0.63 -3.77 -7.98
CA MET A 36 -0.12 -3.39 -6.79
C MET A 36 -1.45 -2.76 -7.24
N ALA A 37 -2.55 -3.19 -6.62
CA ALA A 37 -3.84 -2.55 -6.85
C ALA A 37 -3.88 -1.17 -6.19
N VAL A 38 -4.43 -0.17 -6.89
CA VAL A 38 -4.70 1.13 -6.28
C VAL A 38 -5.92 1.01 -5.37
N PRO A 39 -5.84 1.39 -4.08
CA PRO A 39 -7.00 1.39 -3.20
C PRO A 39 -8.14 2.25 -3.75
N THR A 40 -9.38 1.77 -3.61
CA THR A 40 -10.58 2.41 -4.19
C THR A 40 -11.39 3.23 -3.21
N GLY A 41 -11.03 3.22 -1.91
CA GLY A 41 -11.68 4.04 -0.89
C GLY A 41 -11.39 5.54 -1.06
N PRO A 42 -12.11 6.41 -0.33
CA PRO A 42 -11.83 7.84 -0.33
C PRO A 42 -10.38 8.16 0.07
N GLY A 43 -9.83 9.25 -0.49
CA GLY A 43 -8.48 9.71 -0.15
C GLY A 43 -7.39 8.72 -0.60
N ILE A 44 -6.56 8.26 0.34
CA ILE A 44 -5.54 7.23 0.08
C ILE A 44 -6.10 5.80 0.11
N GLY A 45 -7.36 5.63 0.52
CA GLY A 45 -8.13 4.40 0.42
C GLY A 45 -7.75 3.28 1.41
N VAL A 46 -7.07 3.63 2.51
CA VAL A 46 -6.74 2.72 3.63
C VAL A 46 -7.07 3.40 4.97
N GLU A 47 -7.31 2.60 5.99
CA GLU A 47 -7.56 3.06 7.37
C GLU A 47 -6.35 2.80 8.26
N VAL A 48 -6.16 3.63 9.30
CA VAL A 48 -5.08 3.46 10.27
C VAL A 48 -5.48 2.44 11.34
N ASP A 49 -4.62 1.47 11.61
CA ASP A 49 -4.71 0.57 12.77
C ASP A 49 -4.17 1.31 14.01
N VAL A 50 -5.04 2.10 14.66
CA VAL A 50 -4.67 2.94 15.82
C VAL A 50 -4.19 2.10 17.00
N GLU A 51 -4.82 0.94 17.23
CA GLU A 51 -4.41 0.03 18.32
C GLU A 51 -2.95 -0.42 18.16
N ARG A 52 -2.52 -0.68 16.92
CA ARG A 52 -1.13 -1.06 16.64
C ARG A 52 -0.13 0.09 16.85
N ILE A 53 -0.56 1.34 16.64
CA ILE A 53 0.29 2.51 16.86
C ILE A 53 0.49 2.79 18.36
N GLU A 54 -0.54 2.53 19.17
CA GLU A 54 -0.55 2.85 20.59
C GLU A 54 0.00 1.75 21.50
N ALA A 55 0.26 0.55 20.96
CA ALA A 55 0.82 -0.60 21.69
C ALA A 55 2.33 -0.47 21.97
#